data_AF-A0A517QZI9-F1
#
_entry.id   AF-A0A517QZI9-F1
#
_cell.length_a   1.000
_cell.length_b   1.000
_cell.length_c   1.000
_cell.angle_alpha   90.00
_cell.angle_beta   90.00
_cell.angle_gamma   90.00
#
_symmetry.space_group_name_H-M   'P 1'
#
loop_
_entity.id
_entity.type
_entity.pdbx_description
1 polymer ?
#
loop_
_entity_poly.entity_id
_entity_poly.type
_entity_poly.pdbx_seq_one_letter_code
_entity_poly.pdbx_strand_id
1 'polypeptide(L)'
;MSFDLLEQFNPSPEPLHRLVVQHTDSEMLREIARADYGMDADAHLKALRRIAKGEILAPMEWEPLEVLQLIRYSVPEDRTWSPGGHGERGHWMRLFCCTALIRADVEPDNDGYDLGSDCSVIQLIDSALKLGPQTSDAALRLLLWRLTRAEGDLYREPIYALGSLMLIIVKNQESPAAWHFLISLVENEDYPLNSVIESFFYKRQWKSYVRAHLLGSKDDLVDLLARELLRHEIVES
;
A
#
# COMPACT_ATOMS: atom_id res chain seq x y z
N MET A 1 2.37 24.32 1.31
CA MET A 1 1.54 23.57 2.28
C MET A 1 2.46 22.58 2.98
N SER A 2 2.22 22.24 4.25
CA SER A 2 3.17 21.50 5.11
C SER A 2 2.62 20.13 5.51
N PHE A 3 3.52 19.18 5.77
CA PHE A 3 3.23 17.86 6.35
C PHE A 3 2.50 17.94 7.71
N ASP A 4 2.58 19.08 8.41
CA ASP A 4 1.85 19.34 9.66
C ASP A 4 0.34 19.14 9.53
N LEU A 5 -0.21 19.36 8.33
CA LEU A 5 -1.63 19.13 8.03
C LEU A 5 -2.05 17.67 8.16
N LEU A 6 -1.09 16.74 8.16
CA LEU A 6 -1.32 15.31 8.26
C LEU A 6 -1.27 14.80 9.71
N GLU A 7 -0.76 15.60 10.65
CA GLU A 7 -0.63 15.21 12.07
C GLU A 7 -1.98 14.85 12.71
N GLN A 8 -3.06 15.48 12.26
CA GLN A 8 -4.43 15.18 12.71
C GLN A 8 -4.85 13.72 12.50
N PHE A 9 -4.24 13.03 11.54
CA PHE A 9 -4.50 11.60 11.27
C PHE A 9 -3.60 10.68 12.10
N ASN A 10 -2.72 11.23 12.94
CA ASN A 10 -1.78 10.49 13.79
C ASN A 10 -0.92 9.48 13.00
N PRO A 11 -0.11 9.94 12.02
CA PRO A 11 0.73 9.08 11.19
C PRO A 11 1.61 8.15 12.04
N SER A 12 1.50 6.84 11.83
CA SER A 12 2.26 5.84 12.60
C SER A 12 2.25 4.47 11.90
N PRO A 13 3.34 3.69 11.94
CA PRO A 13 3.36 2.33 11.39
C PRO A 13 2.77 1.30 12.37
N GLU A 14 2.84 1.59 13.66
CA GLU A 14 2.51 0.65 14.75
C GLU A 14 1.08 0.09 14.75
N PRO A 15 0.01 0.88 14.52
CA PRO A 15 -1.36 0.35 14.57
C PRO A 15 -1.58 -0.78 13.57
N LEU A 16 -1.11 -0.61 12.33
CA LEU A 16 -1.30 -1.63 11.29
C LEU A 16 -0.42 -2.83 11.57
N HIS A 17 0.83 -2.60 11.97
CA HIS A 17 1.74 -3.67 12.34
C HIS A 17 1.16 -4.57 13.45
N ARG A 18 0.61 -3.96 14.51
CA ARG A 18 -0.05 -4.72 15.59
C ARG A 18 -1.24 -5.54 15.10
N LEU A 19 -2.09 -4.95 14.26
CA LEU A 19 -3.26 -5.65 13.71
C LEU A 19 -2.84 -6.84 12.85
N VAL A 20 -1.89 -6.65 11.92
CA VAL A 20 -1.47 -7.76 11.06
C VAL A 20 -0.81 -8.88 11.86
N VAL A 21 -0.01 -8.57 12.88
CA VAL A 21 0.60 -9.59 13.74
C VAL A 21 -0.44 -10.33 14.59
N GLN A 22 -1.47 -9.63 15.07
CA GLN A 22 -2.56 -10.25 15.83
C GLN A 22 -3.37 -11.25 14.99
N HIS A 23 -3.50 -11.01 13.69
CA HIS A 23 -4.31 -11.83 12.79
C HIS A 23 -3.49 -12.77 11.87
N THR A 24 -2.16 -12.69 11.90
CA THR A 24 -1.27 -13.57 11.13
C THR A 24 -0.65 -14.62 12.04
N ASP A 25 -1.21 -15.83 11.99
CA ASP A 25 -0.73 -16.94 12.81
C ASP A 25 0.56 -17.61 12.26
N SER A 26 1.07 -18.59 13.01
CA SER A 26 2.29 -19.32 12.62
C SER A 26 2.13 -20.16 11.35
N GLU A 27 0.91 -20.57 10.98
CA GLU A 27 0.65 -21.30 9.74
C GLU A 27 0.68 -20.35 8.54
N MET A 28 0.07 -19.18 8.67
CA MET A 28 0.15 -18.10 7.69
C MET A 28 1.60 -17.72 7.40
N LEU A 29 2.43 -17.53 8.44
CA LEU A 29 3.86 -17.24 8.24
C LEU A 29 4.62 -18.36 7.51
N ARG A 30 4.28 -19.64 7.78
CA ARG A 30 4.89 -20.77 7.06
C ARG A 30 4.46 -20.84 5.61
N GLU A 31 3.22 -20.45 5.31
CA GLU A 31 2.69 -20.41 3.96
C GLU A 31 3.34 -19.28 3.15
N ILE A 32 3.45 -18.08 3.75
CA ILE A 32 4.22 -16.97 3.17
C ILE A 32 5.65 -17.46 2.89
N ALA A 33 6.32 -18.06 3.87
CA ALA A 33 7.68 -18.55 3.72
C ALA A 33 7.89 -19.57 2.58
N ARG A 34 6.83 -20.23 2.13
CA ARG A 34 6.86 -21.24 1.05
C ARG A 34 6.38 -20.69 -0.29
N ALA A 35 6.10 -19.39 -0.39
CA ALA A 35 5.52 -18.80 -1.58
C ALA A 35 6.37 -19.03 -2.84
N ASP A 36 7.70 -19.05 -2.71
CA ASP A 36 8.62 -19.37 -3.80
C ASP A 36 8.88 -20.89 -3.91
N TYR A 37 7.81 -21.67 -4.13
CA TYR A 37 7.88 -23.14 -4.27
C TYR A 37 8.59 -23.87 -3.10
N GLY A 38 8.65 -23.25 -1.93
CA GLY A 38 9.37 -23.74 -0.76
C GLY A 38 10.89 -23.54 -0.77
N MET A 39 11.46 -22.84 -1.75
CA MET A 39 12.87 -22.44 -1.75
C MET A 39 13.17 -21.63 -0.49
N ASP A 40 14.24 -21.99 0.20
CA ASP A 40 14.74 -21.33 1.43
C ASP A 40 13.67 -21.01 2.50
N ALA A 41 12.61 -21.83 2.56
CA ALA A 41 11.45 -21.57 3.41
C ALA A 41 11.80 -21.40 4.90
N ASP A 42 12.82 -22.10 5.41
CA ASP A 42 13.25 -21.93 6.80
C ASP A 42 13.94 -20.57 7.04
N ALA A 43 14.71 -20.07 6.07
CA ALA A 43 15.35 -18.77 6.14
C ALA A 43 14.31 -17.63 6.01
N HIS A 44 13.39 -17.75 5.05
CA HIS A 44 12.24 -16.86 4.94
C HIS A 44 11.42 -16.85 6.25
N LEU A 45 11.05 -18.01 6.80
CA LEU A 45 10.27 -18.08 8.03
C LEU A 45 10.98 -17.44 9.22
N LYS A 46 12.31 -17.61 9.32
CA LYS A 46 13.12 -16.96 10.35
C LYS A 46 13.05 -15.44 10.23
N ALA A 47 13.17 -14.89 9.03
CA ALA A 47 13.07 -13.46 8.77
C ALA A 47 11.64 -12.93 8.99
N LEU A 48 10.61 -13.63 8.54
CA LEU A 48 9.21 -13.27 8.76
C LEU A 48 8.85 -13.20 10.26
N ARG A 49 9.39 -14.11 11.08
CA ARG A 49 9.22 -14.07 12.54
C ARG A 49 9.89 -12.87 13.20
N ARG A 50 11.00 -12.36 12.64
CA ARG A 50 11.65 -11.13 13.10
C ARG A 50 10.77 -9.92 12.78
N ILE A 51 10.28 -9.85 11.55
CA ILE A 51 9.31 -8.83 11.11
C ILE A 51 8.07 -8.84 12.01
N ALA A 52 7.51 -10.00 12.31
CA ALA A 52 6.35 -10.14 13.19
C ALA A 52 6.61 -9.68 14.64
N LYS A 53 7.87 -9.57 15.07
CA LYS A 53 8.26 -9.01 16.37
C LYS A 53 8.51 -7.50 16.33
N GLY A 54 8.30 -6.85 15.19
CA GLY A 54 8.48 -5.41 15.02
C GLY A 54 9.75 -5.01 14.29
N GLU A 55 10.64 -5.95 13.98
CA GLU A 55 11.91 -5.63 13.32
C GLU A 55 11.70 -5.16 11.88
N ILE A 56 12.36 -4.07 11.50
CA ILE A 56 12.50 -3.63 10.10
C ILE A 56 13.82 -4.20 9.60
N LEU A 57 13.77 -5.02 8.55
CA LEU A 57 14.97 -5.63 7.99
C LEU A 57 15.60 -4.68 6.97
N ALA A 58 16.91 -4.43 7.13
CA ALA A 58 17.71 -3.63 6.23
C ALA A 58 19.18 -4.17 6.27
N PRO A 59 19.76 -4.61 5.13
CA PRO A 59 19.07 -4.82 3.86
C PRO A 59 18.00 -5.91 3.94
N MET A 60 16.91 -5.73 3.21
CA MET A 60 15.86 -6.72 2.95
C MET A 60 16.26 -7.48 1.69
N GLU A 61 17.28 -8.32 1.83
CA GLU A 61 17.77 -9.21 0.76
C GLU A 61 16.72 -10.27 0.40
N TRP A 62 17.11 -11.22 -0.45
CA TRP A 62 16.24 -12.29 -0.98
C TRP A 62 15.33 -12.90 0.09
N GLU A 63 15.87 -13.25 1.27
CA GLU A 63 15.07 -13.64 2.42
C GLU A 63 14.79 -12.45 3.37
N PRO A 64 13.53 -11.97 3.51
CA PRO A 64 12.27 -12.52 2.99
C PRO A 64 11.70 -11.74 1.81
N LEU A 65 12.47 -10.89 1.13
CA LEU A 65 11.96 -10.03 0.05
C LEU A 65 11.12 -10.80 -0.97
N GLU A 66 11.65 -11.91 -1.49
CA GLU A 66 11.00 -12.66 -2.57
C GLU A 66 9.58 -13.09 -2.17
N VAL A 67 9.46 -13.78 -1.04
CA VAL A 67 8.16 -14.29 -0.59
C VAL A 67 7.18 -13.18 -0.20
N LEU A 68 7.68 -12.06 0.31
CA LEU A 68 6.85 -10.88 0.58
C LEU A 68 6.29 -10.30 -0.72
N GLN A 69 7.11 -10.20 -1.76
CA GLN A 69 6.70 -9.72 -3.08
C GLN A 69 5.73 -10.68 -3.76
N LEU A 70 5.98 -11.99 -3.72
CA LEU A 70 5.09 -12.99 -4.31
C LEU A 70 3.69 -12.96 -3.65
N ILE A 71 3.63 -12.89 -2.32
CA ILE A 71 2.35 -12.84 -1.60
C ILE A 71 1.64 -11.49 -1.78
N ARG A 72 2.38 -10.37 -1.99
CA ARG A 72 1.74 -9.07 -2.30
C ARG A 72 0.86 -9.14 -3.55
N TYR A 73 1.21 -10.01 -4.50
CA TYR A 73 0.48 -10.22 -5.74
C TYR A 73 -0.72 -11.19 -5.61
N SER A 74 -0.97 -11.73 -4.43
CA SER A 74 -2.08 -12.66 -4.21
C SER A 74 -3.45 -12.03 -4.47
N VAL A 75 -4.40 -12.88 -4.89
CA VAL A 75 -5.80 -12.52 -5.13
C VAL A 75 -6.68 -13.34 -4.17
N PRO A 76 -6.91 -12.87 -2.93
CA PRO A 76 -7.65 -13.63 -1.91
C PRO A 76 -9.05 -14.08 -2.34
N GLU A 77 -9.69 -13.35 -3.26
CA GLU A 77 -10.98 -13.69 -3.84
C GLU A 77 -10.93 -14.83 -4.87
N ASP A 78 -9.77 -15.10 -5.46
CA ASP A 78 -9.56 -16.17 -6.41
C ASP A 78 -9.11 -17.45 -5.69
N ARG A 79 -9.98 -18.45 -5.67
CA ARG A 79 -9.72 -19.76 -5.05
C ARG A 79 -8.73 -20.62 -5.83
N THR A 80 -8.41 -20.24 -7.06
CA THR A 80 -7.44 -20.94 -7.92
C THR A 80 -6.05 -20.33 -7.82
N TRP A 81 -5.94 -19.13 -7.24
CA TRP A 81 -4.66 -18.46 -7.05
C TRP A 81 -3.80 -19.18 -6.01
N SER A 82 -2.50 -19.30 -6.31
CA SER A 82 -1.46 -19.77 -5.40
C SER A 82 -0.13 -19.13 -5.82
N PRO A 83 0.76 -18.74 -4.89
CA PRO A 83 0.67 -18.89 -3.44
C PRO A 83 -0.24 -17.86 -2.76
N GLY A 84 -0.68 -18.17 -1.53
CA GLY A 84 -1.47 -17.29 -0.67
C GLY A 84 -2.79 -17.89 -0.21
N GLY A 85 -3.31 -17.36 0.89
CA GLY A 85 -4.61 -17.76 1.44
C GLY A 85 -5.78 -17.17 0.64
N HIS A 86 -6.99 -17.64 0.94
CA HIS A 86 -8.22 -17.12 0.36
C HIS A 86 -9.08 -16.36 1.38
N GLY A 87 -9.96 -15.50 0.89
CA GLY A 87 -10.87 -14.69 1.69
C GLY A 87 -10.14 -13.84 2.73
N GLU A 88 -10.72 -13.72 3.93
CA GLU A 88 -10.16 -12.91 5.02
C GLU A 88 -8.72 -13.31 5.37
N ARG A 89 -8.44 -14.62 5.42
CA ARG A 89 -7.09 -15.14 5.70
C ARG A 89 -6.07 -14.68 4.65
N GLY A 90 -6.45 -14.74 3.37
CA GLY A 90 -5.61 -14.25 2.28
C GLY A 90 -5.33 -12.75 2.39
N HIS A 91 -6.34 -11.96 2.71
CA HIS A 91 -6.16 -10.52 2.93
C HIS A 91 -5.22 -10.22 4.11
N TRP A 92 -5.29 -10.96 5.22
CA TRP A 92 -4.35 -10.77 6.34
C TRP A 92 -2.91 -11.09 5.96
N MET A 93 -2.67 -12.18 5.21
CA MET A 93 -1.34 -12.51 4.71
C MET A 93 -0.78 -11.45 3.76
N ARG A 94 -1.59 -11.02 2.77
CA ARG A 94 -1.20 -9.97 1.82
C ARG A 94 -0.92 -8.66 2.55
N LEU A 95 -1.79 -8.29 3.49
CA LEU A 95 -1.64 -7.08 4.28
C LEU A 95 -0.39 -7.13 5.17
N PHE A 96 -0.06 -8.27 5.78
CA PHE A 96 1.20 -8.46 6.50
C PHE A 96 2.39 -8.18 5.58
N CYS A 97 2.38 -8.74 4.37
CA CYS A 97 3.48 -8.58 3.42
C CYS A 97 3.65 -7.14 2.95
N CYS A 98 2.55 -6.50 2.52
CA CYS A 98 2.58 -5.08 2.12
C CYS A 98 3.01 -4.17 3.27
N THR A 99 2.57 -4.45 4.50
CA THR A 99 2.97 -3.69 5.70
C THR A 99 4.48 -3.80 5.94
N ALA A 100 5.05 -5.00 5.82
CA ALA A 100 6.47 -5.23 5.99
C ALA A 100 7.31 -4.50 4.93
N LEU A 101 6.90 -4.61 3.67
CA LEU A 101 7.57 -3.96 2.55
C LEU A 101 7.55 -2.42 2.67
N ILE A 102 6.39 -1.82 2.97
CA ILE A 102 6.26 -0.37 3.14
C ILE A 102 7.05 0.13 4.35
N ARG A 103 7.13 -0.64 5.43
CA ARG A 103 7.97 -0.30 6.60
C ARG A 103 9.45 -0.38 6.28
N ALA A 104 9.87 -1.32 5.44
CA ALA A 104 11.27 -1.49 5.05
C ALA A 104 11.74 -0.43 4.04
N ASP A 105 10.84 0.10 3.23
CA ASP A 105 11.09 1.12 2.21
C ASP A 105 11.55 2.49 2.77
N VAL A 106 11.60 2.68 4.10
CA VAL A 106 12.16 3.89 4.73
C VAL A 106 13.65 3.77 5.06
N GLU A 107 14.21 2.57 5.04
CA GLU A 107 15.59 2.32 5.47
C GLU A 107 16.54 2.56 4.29
N PRO A 108 17.58 3.41 4.42
CA PRO A 108 18.51 3.69 3.33
C PRO A 108 19.26 2.46 2.82
N ASP A 109 19.55 1.49 3.70
CA ASP A 109 20.20 0.23 3.32
C ASP A 109 19.32 -0.65 2.41
N ASN A 110 18.05 -0.26 2.23
CA ASN A 110 17.13 -0.87 1.30
C ASN A 110 16.97 -0.10 -0.03
N ASP A 111 17.76 0.96 -0.27
CA ASP A 111 17.74 1.67 -1.54
C ASP A 111 18.15 0.74 -2.69
N GLY A 112 17.32 0.71 -3.75
CA GLY A 112 17.52 -0.14 -4.92
C GLY A 112 16.76 -1.49 -4.87
N TYR A 113 16.14 -1.85 -3.74
CA TYR A 113 15.21 -2.99 -3.68
C TYR A 113 13.76 -2.54 -3.98
N ASP A 114 12.96 -3.39 -4.65
CA ASP A 114 11.56 -3.12 -4.98
C ASP A 114 10.61 -3.39 -3.80
N LEU A 115 10.58 -2.47 -2.83
CA LEU A 115 9.85 -2.63 -1.56
C LEU A 115 8.50 -1.88 -1.55
N GLY A 116 8.55 -0.55 -1.62
CA GLY A 116 7.38 0.33 -1.47
C GLY A 116 6.87 0.91 -2.78
N SER A 117 6.60 0.05 -3.77
CA SER A 117 6.07 0.44 -5.07
C SER A 117 4.54 0.61 -5.07
N ASP A 118 4.03 1.11 -6.20
CA ASP A 118 2.59 1.18 -6.55
C ASP A 118 1.81 -0.09 -6.18
N CYS A 119 2.44 -1.25 -6.39
CA CYS A 119 1.88 -2.56 -6.10
C CYS A 119 1.61 -2.76 -4.61
N SER A 120 2.57 -2.42 -3.75
CA SER A 120 2.43 -2.58 -2.30
C SER A 120 1.32 -1.68 -1.76
N VAL A 121 1.19 -0.45 -2.27
CA VAL A 121 0.19 0.52 -1.80
C VAL A 121 -1.23 0.08 -2.18
N ILE A 122 -1.50 -0.25 -3.44
CA ILE A 122 -2.86 -0.61 -3.85
C ILE A 122 -3.35 -1.91 -3.22
N GLN A 123 -2.46 -2.91 -3.08
CA GLN A 123 -2.80 -4.19 -2.45
C GLN A 123 -3.04 -4.05 -0.95
N LEU A 124 -2.32 -3.13 -0.29
CA LEU A 124 -2.57 -2.75 1.09
C LEU A 124 -3.95 -2.10 1.24
N ILE A 125 -4.29 -1.14 0.38
CA ILE A 125 -5.59 -0.44 0.40
C ILE A 125 -6.74 -1.44 0.19
N ASP A 126 -6.64 -2.28 -0.84
CA ASP A 126 -7.64 -3.28 -1.17
C ASP A 126 -7.90 -4.23 0.02
N SER A 127 -6.83 -4.78 0.60
CA SER A 127 -6.95 -5.68 1.75
C SER A 127 -7.49 -4.96 2.99
N ALA A 128 -7.02 -3.74 3.26
CA ALA A 128 -7.43 -2.99 4.45
C ALA A 128 -8.90 -2.58 4.41
N LEU A 129 -9.44 -2.27 3.22
CA LEU A 129 -10.86 -1.98 3.02
C LEU A 129 -11.72 -3.22 3.22
N LYS A 130 -11.28 -4.38 2.70
CA LYS A 130 -11.97 -5.68 2.86
C LYS A 130 -12.01 -6.16 4.30
N LEU A 131 -10.94 -5.91 5.05
CA LEU A 131 -10.80 -6.25 6.48
C LEU A 131 -11.49 -5.24 7.41
N GLY A 132 -11.99 -4.13 6.87
CA GLY A 132 -12.91 -3.23 7.56
C GLY A 132 -12.29 -1.95 8.15
N PRO A 133 -13.12 -1.11 8.80
CA PRO A 133 -12.78 0.28 9.10
C PRO A 133 -11.56 0.48 10.00
N GLN A 134 -11.36 -0.41 10.98
CA GLN A 134 -10.21 -0.35 11.89
C GLN A 134 -8.89 -0.60 11.13
N THR A 135 -8.90 -1.57 10.22
CA THR A 135 -7.74 -1.90 9.40
C THR A 135 -7.46 -0.80 8.38
N SER A 136 -8.51 -0.24 7.77
CA SER A 136 -8.40 0.91 6.86
C SER A 136 -7.85 2.17 7.56
N ASP A 137 -8.24 2.41 8.82
CA ASP A 137 -7.66 3.48 9.65
C ASP A 137 -6.16 3.28 9.87
N ALA A 138 -5.78 2.08 10.30
CA ALA A 138 -4.40 1.74 10.56
C ALA A 138 -3.54 1.81 9.27
N ALA A 139 -4.11 1.41 8.13
CA ALA A 139 -3.51 1.54 6.81
C ALA A 139 -3.22 3.00 6.44
N LEU A 140 -4.20 3.89 6.62
CA LEU A 140 -4.01 5.34 6.39
C LEU A 140 -2.85 5.89 7.22
N ARG A 141 -2.80 5.52 8.50
CA ARG A 141 -1.74 5.97 9.41
C ARG A 141 -0.35 5.50 8.97
N LEU A 142 -0.23 4.28 8.45
CA LEU A 142 1.02 3.78 7.88
C LEU A 142 1.41 4.56 6.62
N LEU A 143 0.48 4.77 5.68
CA LEU A 143 0.77 5.47 4.42
C LEU A 143 1.20 6.92 4.67
N LEU A 144 0.51 7.63 5.57
CA LEU A 144 0.90 8.98 5.96
C LEU A 144 2.26 9.00 6.67
N TRP A 145 2.55 8.02 7.52
CA TRP A 145 3.86 7.91 8.17
C TRP A 145 4.97 7.70 7.15
N ARG A 146 4.73 6.86 6.14
CA ARG A 146 5.66 6.62 5.05
C ARG A 146 5.84 7.87 4.18
N LEU A 147 4.75 8.57 3.88
CA LEU A 147 4.73 9.81 3.10
C LEU A 147 5.58 10.91 3.76
N THR A 148 5.47 11.11 5.09
CA THR A 148 6.33 12.07 5.83
C THR A 148 7.83 11.72 5.79
N ARG A 149 8.20 10.52 5.33
CA ARG A 149 9.59 10.05 5.17
C ARG A 149 9.99 9.90 3.70
N ALA A 150 9.09 10.24 2.78
CA ALA A 150 9.31 10.23 1.34
C ALA A 150 9.55 11.66 0.81
N GLU A 151 9.71 12.66 1.68
CA GLU A 151 9.83 14.07 1.27
C GLU A 151 10.97 14.24 0.25
N GLY A 152 10.60 14.72 -0.94
CA GLY A 152 11.53 14.92 -2.05
C GLY A 152 11.79 13.69 -2.93
N ASP A 153 11.20 12.52 -2.61
CA ASP A 153 11.17 11.36 -3.50
C ASP A 153 10.03 11.55 -4.54
N LEU A 154 10.37 12.21 -5.64
CA LEU A 154 9.43 12.57 -6.71
C LEU A 154 8.71 11.37 -7.35
N TYR A 155 9.25 10.15 -7.17
CA TYR A 155 8.64 8.93 -7.70
C TYR A 155 7.63 8.34 -6.71
N ARG A 156 8.00 8.21 -5.43
CA ARG A 156 7.18 7.53 -4.43
C ARG A 156 6.16 8.43 -3.73
N GLU A 157 6.48 9.71 -3.55
CA GLU A 157 5.63 10.67 -2.84
C GLU A 157 4.21 10.75 -3.44
N PRO A 158 4.03 10.86 -4.78
CA PRO A 158 2.69 10.88 -5.39
C PRO A 158 1.88 9.59 -5.14
N ILE A 159 2.55 8.44 -5.05
CA ILE A 159 1.90 7.13 -4.84
C ILE A 159 1.31 7.05 -3.43
N TYR A 160 2.12 7.39 -2.42
CA TYR A 160 1.69 7.41 -1.03
C TYR A 160 0.65 8.51 -0.77
N ALA A 161 0.75 9.65 -1.45
CA ALA A 161 -0.23 10.72 -1.38
C ALA A 161 -1.58 10.30 -1.95
N LEU A 162 -1.61 9.69 -3.15
CA LEU A 162 -2.85 9.18 -3.75
C LEU A 162 -3.49 8.11 -2.88
N GLY A 163 -2.72 7.14 -2.41
CA GLY A 163 -3.22 6.07 -1.54
C GLY A 163 -3.82 6.59 -0.23
N SER A 164 -3.19 7.61 0.36
CA SER A 164 -3.68 8.27 1.57
C SER A 164 -4.96 9.06 1.31
N LEU A 165 -5.02 9.82 0.21
CA LEU A 165 -6.19 10.59 -0.21
C LEU A 165 -7.40 9.67 -0.39
N MET A 166 -7.22 8.52 -1.04
CA MET A 166 -8.26 7.53 -1.23
C MET A 166 -8.81 7.00 0.10
N LEU A 167 -7.95 6.63 1.05
CA LEU A 167 -8.41 6.15 2.35
C LEU A 167 -9.13 7.24 3.16
N ILE A 168 -8.66 8.49 3.11
CA ILE A 168 -9.31 9.62 3.78
C ILE A 168 -10.74 9.81 3.24
N ILE A 169 -10.89 9.80 1.91
CA ILE A 169 -12.19 9.99 1.25
C ILE A 169 -13.12 8.82 1.52
N VAL A 170 -12.65 7.58 1.38
CA VAL A 170 -13.46 6.38 1.67
C VAL A 170 -13.94 6.35 3.13
N LYS A 171 -13.11 6.85 4.05
CA LYS A 171 -13.46 6.97 5.47
C LYS A 171 -14.35 8.19 5.77
N ASN A 172 -14.70 8.99 4.77
CA ASN A 172 -15.50 10.22 4.88
C ASN A 172 -14.93 11.18 5.95
N GLN A 173 -13.60 11.31 6.00
CA GLN A 173 -12.91 12.23 6.90
C GLN A 173 -12.73 13.57 6.21
N GLU A 174 -13.62 14.53 6.53
CA GLU A 174 -13.59 15.87 5.97
C GLU A 174 -12.39 16.67 6.49
N SER A 175 -11.40 16.88 5.61
CA SER A 175 -10.28 17.78 5.87
C SER A 175 -9.78 18.38 4.55
N PRO A 176 -10.48 19.39 4.01
CA PRO A 176 -10.16 19.99 2.71
C PRO A 176 -8.70 20.45 2.59
N ALA A 177 -8.14 21.03 3.67
CA ALA A 177 -6.74 21.45 3.69
C ALA A 177 -5.76 20.27 3.47
N ALA A 178 -6.04 19.12 4.09
CA ALA A 178 -5.24 17.92 3.88
C ALA A 178 -5.46 17.31 2.49
N TRP A 179 -6.70 17.34 1.98
CA TRP A 179 -7.00 16.88 0.63
C TRP A 179 -6.23 17.70 -0.41
N HIS A 180 -6.30 19.03 -0.33
CA HIS A 180 -5.60 19.91 -1.26
C HIS A 180 -4.09 19.73 -1.18
N PHE A 181 -3.55 19.54 0.04
CA PHE A 181 -2.14 19.22 0.20
C PHE A 181 -1.78 17.90 -0.50
N LEU A 182 -2.51 16.82 -0.24
CA LEU A 182 -2.26 15.52 -0.88
C LEU A 182 -2.42 15.57 -2.40
N ILE A 183 -3.43 16.31 -2.90
CA ILE A 183 -3.61 16.55 -4.33
C ILE A 183 -2.39 17.28 -4.91
N SER A 184 -1.85 18.29 -4.21
CA SER A 184 -0.64 19.00 -4.68
C SER A 184 0.60 18.13 -4.71
N LEU A 185 0.68 17.07 -3.90
CA LEU A 185 1.77 16.08 -3.97
C LEU A 185 1.54 15.08 -5.12
N VAL A 186 0.28 14.78 -5.43
CA VAL A 186 -0.10 13.93 -6.56
C VAL A 186 0.15 14.64 -7.90
N GLU A 187 -0.17 15.93 -7.97
CA GLU A 187 0.01 16.79 -9.14
C GLU A 187 1.44 17.33 -9.19
N ASN A 188 2.39 16.47 -9.55
CA ASN A 188 3.76 16.87 -9.80
C ASN A 188 3.97 17.21 -11.29
N GLU A 189 4.33 18.46 -11.61
CA GLU A 189 4.57 18.92 -12.99
C GLU A 189 5.75 18.21 -13.67
N ASP A 190 6.78 17.86 -12.90
CA ASP A 190 7.97 17.18 -13.40
C ASP A 190 7.73 15.68 -13.63
N TYR A 191 6.73 15.10 -12.96
CA TYR A 191 6.41 13.68 -13.02
C TYR A 191 4.89 13.43 -12.87
N PRO A 192 4.10 13.69 -13.92
CA PRO A 192 2.65 13.66 -13.80
C PRO A 192 2.14 12.24 -13.51
N LEU A 193 1.40 12.07 -12.41
CA LEU A 193 0.99 10.75 -11.92
C LEU A 193 0.21 9.93 -12.95
N ASN A 194 -0.49 10.56 -13.90
CA ASN A 194 -1.17 9.85 -14.99
C ASN A 194 -0.21 8.99 -15.82
N SER A 195 1.00 9.48 -16.09
CA SER A 195 2.04 8.79 -16.86
C SER A 195 2.63 7.64 -16.05
N VAL A 196 2.64 7.78 -14.72
CA VAL A 196 3.09 6.76 -13.78
C VAL A 196 2.04 5.68 -13.58
N ILE A 197 0.77 6.04 -13.44
CA ILE A 197 -0.34 5.08 -13.37
C ILE A 197 -0.41 4.24 -14.64
N GLU A 198 -0.09 4.79 -15.81
CA GLU A 198 -0.02 3.98 -17.02
C GLU A 198 1.10 2.94 -17.01
N SER A 199 2.16 3.16 -16.23
CA SER A 199 3.24 2.20 -16.01
C SER A 199 3.01 1.27 -14.82
N PHE A 200 1.99 1.52 -13.98
CA PHE A 200 1.66 0.67 -12.84
C PHE A 200 1.23 -0.72 -13.28
N PHE A 201 1.74 -1.73 -12.55
CA PHE A 201 1.40 -3.13 -12.81
C PHE A 201 -0.10 -3.38 -12.60
N TYR A 202 -0.69 -2.74 -11.58
CA TYR A 202 -2.12 -2.82 -11.25
C TYR A 202 -2.92 -1.60 -11.70
N LYS A 203 -2.57 -0.98 -12.83
CA LYS A 203 -3.26 0.23 -13.32
C LYS A 203 -4.79 0.10 -13.40
N ARG A 204 -5.31 -1.08 -13.79
CA ARG A 204 -6.75 -1.34 -13.82
C ARG A 204 -7.38 -1.29 -12.43
N GLN A 205 -6.70 -1.83 -11.41
CA GLN A 205 -7.19 -1.80 -10.03
C GLN A 205 -7.15 -0.37 -9.50
N TRP A 206 -6.03 0.35 -9.68
CA TRP A 206 -5.93 1.77 -9.35
C TRP A 206 -7.06 2.59 -9.97
N LYS A 207 -7.29 2.48 -11.28
CA LYS A 207 -8.38 3.18 -11.98
C LYS A 207 -9.76 2.77 -11.48
N SER A 208 -9.97 1.48 -11.19
CA SER A 208 -11.22 0.99 -10.60
C SER A 208 -11.50 1.68 -9.27
N TYR A 209 -10.50 1.76 -8.38
CA TYR A 209 -10.64 2.41 -7.09
C TYR A 209 -10.80 3.93 -7.20
N VAL A 210 -10.05 4.60 -8.09
CA VAL A 210 -10.23 6.03 -8.38
C VAL A 210 -11.67 6.31 -8.83
N ARG A 211 -12.20 5.49 -9.74
CA ARG A 211 -13.60 5.60 -10.19
C ARG A 211 -14.60 5.36 -9.07
N ALA A 212 -14.36 4.35 -8.23
CA ALA A 212 -15.29 3.96 -7.18
C ALA A 212 -15.35 4.97 -6.03
N HIS A 213 -14.27 5.72 -5.78
CA HIS A 213 -14.13 6.49 -4.54
C HIS A 213 -13.81 7.97 -4.73
N LEU A 214 -13.19 8.38 -5.84
CA LEU A 214 -12.82 9.78 -6.08
C LEU A 214 -13.74 10.46 -7.10
N LEU A 215 -14.16 9.72 -8.13
CA LEU A 215 -15.02 10.26 -9.18
C LEU A 215 -16.43 10.57 -8.62
N GLY A 216 -16.93 11.78 -8.90
CA GLY A 216 -18.19 12.27 -8.37
C GLY A 216 -18.10 12.77 -6.93
N SER A 217 -16.90 13.00 -6.40
CA SER A 217 -16.71 13.67 -5.12
C SER A 217 -17.43 15.02 -5.08
N LYS A 218 -17.93 15.41 -3.90
CA LYS A 218 -18.51 16.75 -3.68
C LYS A 218 -17.46 17.87 -3.68
N ASP A 219 -16.20 17.49 -3.50
CA ASP A 219 -15.07 18.40 -3.60
C ASP A 219 -14.60 18.45 -5.06
N ASP A 220 -14.68 19.65 -5.65
CA ASP A 220 -14.40 19.85 -7.07
C ASP A 220 -12.95 19.48 -7.44
N LEU A 221 -11.98 19.66 -6.54
CA LEU A 221 -10.59 19.33 -6.81
C LEU A 221 -10.36 17.82 -6.79
N VAL A 222 -11.01 17.11 -5.86
CA VAL A 222 -10.98 15.64 -5.85
C VAL A 222 -11.61 15.06 -7.12
N ASP A 223 -12.77 15.57 -7.55
CA ASP A 223 -13.43 15.10 -8.78
C ASP A 223 -12.59 15.42 -10.02
N LEU A 224 -11.97 16.61 -10.07
CA LEU A 224 -11.08 17.01 -11.15
C LEU A 224 -9.87 16.08 -11.25
N LEU A 225 -9.20 15.80 -10.13
CA LEU A 225 -8.09 14.85 -10.08
C LEU A 225 -8.54 13.48 -10.59
N ALA A 226 -9.69 12.97 -10.12
CA ALA A 226 -10.21 11.68 -10.55
C ALA A 226 -10.43 11.63 -12.08
N ARG A 227 -10.97 12.69 -12.68
CA ARG A 227 -11.14 12.79 -14.13
C ARG A 227 -9.80 12.82 -14.88
N GLU A 228 -8.80 13.50 -14.35
CA GLU A 228 -7.46 13.53 -14.93
C GLU A 228 -6.84 12.12 -14.95
N LEU A 229 -6.88 11.42 -13.81
CA LEU A 229 -6.34 10.07 -13.68
C LEU A 229 -7.03 9.04 -14.58
N LEU A 230 -8.28 9.31 -14.99
CA LEU A 230 -9.08 8.44 -15.87
C LEU A 230 -9.07 8.90 -17.35
N ARG A 231 -8.46 10.04 -17.68
CA ARG A 231 -8.57 10.70 -19.00
C ARG A 231 -8.23 9.81 -20.20
N HIS A 232 -7.32 8.84 -20.03
CA HIS A 232 -6.84 7.97 -21.11
C HIS A 232 -7.57 6.62 -21.23
N GLU A 233 -8.66 6.38 -20.50
CA GLU A 233 -9.47 5.15 -20.67
C GLU A 233 -10.34 5.15 -21.94
N ILE A 234 -10.41 6.25 -22.68
CA ILE A 234 -11.25 6.40 -23.86
C ILE A 234 -10.54 5.88 -25.13
N VAL A 235 -9.82 4.77 -25.08
CA VAL A 235 -9.40 4.03 -26.30
C VAL A 235 -9.13 2.57 -25.93
N GLU A 236 -10.15 1.76 -25.63
CA GLU A 236 -10.10 0.29 -25.76
C GLU A 236 -11.46 -0.27 -25.33
N SER A 237 -12.37 -0.34 -26.29
CA SER A 237 -13.62 -1.13 -26.24
C SER A 237 -13.50 -2.33 -27.16
#